data_AF-A0A0P9PK34-F1
#
_entry.id   AF-A0A0P9PK34-F1
#
_cell.length_a   1.000
_cell.length_b   1.000
_cell.length_c   1.000
_cell.angle_alpha   90.00
_cell.angle_beta   90.00
_cell.angle_gamma   90.00
#
_symmetry.space_group_name_H-M   'P 1'
#
loop_
_entity.id
_entity.type
_entity.pdbx_description
1 polymer ?
#
loop_
_entity_poly.entity_id
_entity_poly.type
_entity_poly.pdbx_seq_one_letter_code
_entity_poly.pdbx_strand_id
1 'polypeptide(L)'
;MKLIVTAITVCLALLATESFAHTKSSSPEGMHRSYEQNFKDLVLATCIANAYASDVKVGIDAGSSVTAIEDWANYDWEVGPDEIRALVSKYLARDYTNPLTESEIKGVKFDLLKCLDLYHSKELNALTKKTVVNPTHTYMQDYK
;
A
#
# COMPACT_ATOMS: atom_id res chain seq x y z
N MET A 1 -8.12 67.22 -22.53
CA MET A 1 -7.65 66.63 -21.25
C MET A 1 -8.66 65.75 -20.50
N LYS A 2 -9.94 65.63 -20.90
CA LYS A 2 -10.90 64.74 -20.19
C LYS A 2 -11.24 63.40 -20.87
N LEU A 3 -10.71 63.15 -22.08
CA LEU A 3 -11.06 61.96 -22.88
C LEU A 3 -9.97 60.89 -22.96
N ILE A 4 -8.76 61.15 -22.44
CA ILE A 4 -7.65 60.18 -22.49
C ILE A 4 -7.50 59.41 -21.18
N VAL A 5 -8.00 59.96 -20.06
CA VAL A 5 -7.84 59.34 -18.74
C VAL A 5 -8.86 58.22 -18.49
N THR A 6 -10.01 58.22 -19.17
CA THR A 6 -11.07 57.23 -18.94
C THR A 6 -10.85 55.90 -19.68
N ALA A 7 -9.93 55.83 -20.64
CA ALA A 7 -9.70 54.61 -21.42
C ALA A 7 -8.71 53.63 -20.74
N ILE A 8 -7.94 54.09 -19.74
CA ILE A 8 -6.90 53.25 -19.11
C ILE A 8 -7.48 52.43 -17.95
N THR A 9 -8.62 52.82 -17.36
CA THR A 9 -9.18 52.14 -16.18
C THR A 9 -10.09 50.95 -16.49
N VAL A 10 -10.48 50.73 -17.76
CA VAL A 10 -11.42 49.65 -18.12
C VAL A 10 -10.71 48.36 -18.57
N CYS A 11 -9.45 48.43 -19.00
CA CYS A 11 -8.72 47.23 -19.46
C CYS A 11 -8.04 46.40 -18.36
N LEU A 12 -8.08 46.83 -17.09
CA LEU A 12 -7.39 46.12 -16.01
C LEU A 12 -8.30 45.20 -15.16
N ALA A 13 -9.53 44.93 -15.60
CA ALA A 13 -10.47 44.07 -14.88
C ALA A 13 -10.67 42.68 -15.52
N LEU A 14 -10.00 42.36 -16.64
CA LEU A 14 -10.22 41.11 -17.40
C LEU A 14 -9.03 40.12 -17.35
N LEU A 15 -8.06 40.34 -16.46
CA LEU A 15 -6.96 39.39 -16.23
C LEU A 15 -7.07 38.69 -14.86
N ALA A 16 -8.28 38.48 -14.36
CA ALA A 16 -8.49 37.39 -13.42
C ALA A 16 -8.50 36.09 -14.23
N THR A 17 -7.30 35.63 -14.63
CA THR A 17 -7.14 34.23 -15.02
C THR A 17 -7.55 33.42 -13.80
N GLU A 18 -8.67 32.72 -13.88
CA GLU A 18 -8.98 31.67 -12.91
C GLU A 18 -7.86 30.65 -13.00
N SER A 19 -6.88 30.79 -12.11
CA SER A 19 -5.89 29.75 -11.84
C SER A 19 -6.66 28.62 -11.16
N PHE A 20 -7.36 27.81 -11.96
CA PHE A 20 -7.71 26.47 -11.53
C PHE A 20 -6.39 25.79 -11.23
N ALA A 21 -6.06 25.67 -9.94
CA ALA A 21 -5.00 24.80 -9.50
C ALA A 21 -5.40 23.40 -9.96
N HIS A 22 -4.84 22.95 -11.10
CA HIS A 22 -5.01 21.58 -11.57
C HIS A 22 -4.35 20.69 -10.54
N THR A 23 -5.14 20.22 -9.57
CA THR A 23 -4.72 19.18 -8.66
C THR A 23 -4.59 17.94 -9.51
N LYS A 24 -3.33 17.55 -9.78
CA LYS A 24 -3.05 16.26 -10.41
C LYS A 24 -3.78 15.21 -9.57
N SER A 25 -4.69 14.46 -10.19
CA SER A 25 -5.38 13.37 -9.51
C SER A 25 -4.34 12.47 -8.86
N SER A 26 -4.43 12.24 -7.56
CA SER A 26 -3.64 11.20 -6.91
C SER A 26 -4.16 9.84 -7.37
N SER A 27 -3.28 8.99 -7.85
CA SER A 27 -3.57 7.59 -8.15
C SER A 27 -2.83 6.70 -7.16
N PRO A 28 -3.29 5.46 -6.93
CA PRO A 28 -2.50 4.48 -6.21
C PRO A 28 -1.11 4.33 -6.85
N GLU A 29 -0.07 4.41 -6.03
CA GLU A 29 1.33 4.31 -6.49
C GLU A 29 1.76 2.86 -6.76
N GLY A 30 0.95 1.87 -6.37
CA GLY A 30 1.25 0.45 -6.53
C GLY A 30 1.56 0.08 -7.99
N MET A 31 0.81 0.61 -8.95
CA MET A 31 1.05 0.39 -10.38
C MET A 31 2.44 0.83 -10.86
N HIS A 32 3.08 1.77 -10.15
CA HIS A 32 4.40 2.32 -10.45
C HIS A 32 5.54 1.68 -9.65
N ARG A 33 5.24 0.83 -8.67
CA ARG A 33 6.25 0.06 -7.92
C ARG A 33 6.64 -1.20 -8.67
N SER A 34 7.81 -1.73 -8.35
CA SER A 34 8.23 -3.01 -8.91
C SER A 34 7.33 -4.14 -8.41
N TYR A 35 7.20 -5.19 -9.22
CA TYR A 35 6.45 -6.40 -8.84
C TYR A 35 6.99 -7.02 -7.55
N GLU A 36 8.32 -7.01 -7.35
CA GLU A 36 8.91 -7.44 -6.07
C GLU A 36 8.38 -6.63 -4.88
N GLN A 37 8.32 -5.30 -5.01
CA GLN A 37 7.84 -4.44 -3.93
C GLN A 37 6.35 -4.67 -3.67
N ASN A 38 5.54 -4.72 -4.72
CA ASN A 38 4.11 -4.98 -4.60
C ASN A 38 3.83 -6.38 -4.03
N PHE A 39 4.63 -7.39 -4.37
CA PHE A 39 4.48 -8.71 -3.76
C PHE A 39 4.77 -8.67 -2.25
N LYS A 40 5.80 -7.94 -1.81
CA LYS A 40 6.08 -7.77 -0.37
C LYS A 40 4.95 -7.00 0.33
N ASP A 41 4.42 -5.96 -0.32
CA ASP A 41 3.28 -5.17 0.17
C ASP A 41 2.02 -6.05 0.26
N LEU A 42 1.78 -6.94 -0.72
CA LEU A 42 0.70 -7.92 -0.74
C LEU A 42 0.78 -8.87 0.46
N VAL A 43 1.97 -9.43 0.75
CA VAL A 43 2.13 -10.33 1.90
C VAL A 43 1.93 -9.58 3.23
N LEU A 44 2.40 -8.32 3.33
CA LEU A 44 2.16 -7.49 4.51
C LEU A 44 0.67 -7.21 4.71
N ALA A 45 -0.03 -6.79 3.66
CA ALA A 45 -1.48 -6.55 3.70
C ALA A 45 -2.25 -7.82 4.07
N THR A 46 -1.85 -8.97 3.52
CA THR A 46 -2.42 -10.28 3.86
C THR A 46 -2.19 -10.64 5.33
N CYS A 47 -0.99 -10.34 5.85
CA CYS A 47 -0.69 -10.53 7.27
C CYS A 47 -1.63 -9.69 8.15
N ILE A 48 -1.76 -8.40 7.87
CA ILE A 48 -2.62 -7.49 8.64
C ILE A 48 -4.08 -7.93 8.55
N ALA A 49 -4.58 -8.27 7.36
CA ALA A 49 -5.95 -8.76 7.19
C ALA A 49 -6.23 -10.01 8.04
N ASN A 50 -5.29 -10.96 8.09
CA ASN A 50 -5.43 -12.17 8.90
C ASN A 50 -5.27 -11.91 10.40
N ALA A 51 -4.35 -11.03 10.79
CA ALA A 51 -4.11 -10.72 12.20
C ALA A 51 -5.32 -10.03 12.86
N TYR A 52 -6.04 -9.23 12.08
CA TYR A 52 -7.20 -8.47 12.53
C TYR A 52 -8.52 -8.99 11.94
N ALA A 53 -8.58 -10.25 11.53
CA ALA A 53 -9.76 -10.83 10.87
C ALA A 53 -11.05 -10.76 11.69
N SER A 54 -10.95 -10.67 13.02
CA SER A 54 -12.12 -10.47 13.90
C SER A 54 -12.63 -9.03 13.94
N ASP A 55 -11.83 -8.05 13.52
CA ASP A 55 -12.28 -6.66 13.33
C ASP A 55 -12.76 -6.49 11.89
N VAL A 56 -14.07 -6.40 11.71
CA VAL A 56 -14.70 -6.32 10.39
C VAL A 56 -14.20 -5.12 9.58
N LYS A 57 -13.95 -3.97 10.21
CA LYS A 57 -13.51 -2.77 9.48
C LYS A 57 -12.09 -2.92 8.97
N VAL A 58 -11.20 -3.41 9.84
CA VAL A 58 -9.80 -3.66 9.47
C VAL A 58 -9.72 -4.77 8.43
N GLY A 59 -10.48 -5.86 8.62
CA GLY A 59 -10.54 -6.96 7.66
C GLY A 59 -11.03 -6.53 6.27
N ILE A 60 -12.08 -5.70 6.20
CA ILE A 60 -12.58 -5.17 4.92
C ILE A 60 -11.52 -4.29 4.24
N ASP A 61 -10.91 -3.35 4.96
CA ASP A 61 -9.95 -2.40 4.40
C ASP A 61 -8.65 -3.09 3.93
N ALA A 62 -8.06 -3.90 4.81
CA ALA A 62 -6.85 -4.65 4.49
C ALA A 62 -7.09 -5.72 3.42
N GLY A 63 -8.22 -6.44 3.47
CA GLY A 63 -8.59 -7.43 2.45
C GLY A 63 -8.87 -6.81 1.08
N SER A 64 -9.49 -5.63 1.03
CA SER A 64 -9.66 -4.89 -0.23
C SER A 64 -8.32 -4.42 -0.78
N SER A 65 -7.40 -4.01 0.09
CA SER A 65 -6.03 -3.65 -0.29
C SER A 65 -5.25 -4.83 -0.85
N VAL A 66 -5.41 -6.04 -0.28
CA VAL A 66 -4.84 -7.29 -0.84
C VAL A 66 -5.29 -7.47 -2.28
N THR A 67 -6.60 -7.42 -2.53
CA THR A 67 -7.18 -7.62 -3.88
C THR A 67 -6.63 -6.59 -4.88
N ALA A 68 -6.48 -5.33 -4.48
CA ALA A 68 -5.94 -4.30 -5.37
C ALA A 68 -4.45 -4.49 -5.69
N ILE A 69 -3.64 -4.96 -4.73
CA ILE A 69 -2.20 -5.17 -4.94
C ILE A 69 -1.95 -6.44 -5.74
N GLU A 70 -2.80 -7.47 -5.61
CA GLU A 70 -2.73 -8.70 -6.39
C GLU A 70 -2.67 -8.42 -7.91
N ASP A 71 -3.46 -7.45 -8.39
CA ASP A 71 -3.46 -7.00 -9.78
C ASP A 71 -2.10 -6.44 -10.26
N TRP A 72 -1.25 -5.98 -9.32
CA TRP A 72 0.00 -5.28 -9.60
C TRP A 72 1.24 -6.00 -9.08
N ALA A 73 1.14 -7.21 -8.53
CA ALA A 73 2.26 -7.92 -7.92
C ALA A 73 2.94 -8.96 -8.83
N ASN A 74 2.32 -9.31 -9.97
CA ASN A 74 2.81 -10.26 -10.99
C ASN A 74 3.64 -11.43 -10.43
N TYR A 75 2.96 -12.39 -9.81
CA TYR A 75 3.57 -13.58 -9.24
C TYR A 75 2.86 -14.86 -9.72
N ASP A 76 3.49 -16.00 -9.52
CA ASP A 76 2.92 -17.30 -9.82
C ASP A 76 1.67 -17.56 -8.96
N TRP A 77 0.50 -17.55 -9.58
CA TRP A 77 -0.79 -17.75 -8.94
C TRP A 77 -1.08 -19.21 -8.56
N GLU A 78 -0.39 -20.18 -9.15
CA GLU A 78 -0.56 -21.60 -8.80
C GLU A 78 0.14 -21.94 -7.48
N VAL A 79 1.20 -21.21 -7.14
CA VAL A 79 2.05 -21.48 -5.96
C VAL A 79 1.95 -20.37 -4.90
N GLY A 80 1.86 -19.12 -5.33
CA GLY A 80 1.96 -17.94 -4.47
C GLY A 80 0.94 -17.90 -3.32
N PRO A 81 -0.38 -18.07 -3.56
CA PRO A 81 -1.39 -17.91 -2.52
C PRO A 81 -1.19 -18.83 -1.31
N ASP A 82 -0.80 -20.08 -1.56
CA ASP A 82 -0.59 -21.07 -0.50
C ASP A 82 0.70 -20.79 0.29
N GLU A 83 1.78 -20.41 -0.39
CA GLU A 83 3.04 -20.03 0.26
C GLU A 83 2.89 -18.74 1.10
N ILE A 84 2.15 -17.75 0.60
CA ILE A 84 1.81 -16.53 1.32
C ILE A 84 1.06 -16.88 2.60
N ARG A 85 0.00 -17.71 2.50
CA ARG A 85 -0.80 -18.12 3.66
C ARG A 85 0.06 -18.85 4.69
N ALA A 86 0.89 -19.78 4.26
CA ALA A 86 1.78 -20.53 5.14
C ALA A 86 2.77 -19.60 5.88
N LEU A 87 3.39 -18.65 5.17
CA LEU A 87 4.32 -17.70 5.77
C LEU A 87 3.63 -16.78 6.78
N VAL A 88 2.45 -16.26 6.44
CA VAL A 88 1.65 -15.41 7.33
C VAL A 88 1.25 -16.17 8.59
N SER A 89 0.70 -17.37 8.47
CA SER A 89 0.33 -18.20 9.63
C SER A 89 1.53 -18.49 10.53
N LYS A 90 2.70 -18.78 9.94
CA LYS A 90 3.95 -19.00 10.70
C LYS A 90 4.34 -17.79 11.55
N TYR A 91 4.21 -16.57 11.03
CA TYR A 91 4.57 -15.36 11.76
C TYR A 91 3.54 -14.98 12.81
N LEU A 92 2.24 -15.07 12.50
CA LEU A 92 1.18 -14.76 13.45
C LEU A 92 1.15 -15.72 14.65
N ALA A 93 1.57 -16.97 14.46
CA ALA A 93 1.68 -17.98 15.52
C ALA A 93 2.85 -17.75 16.51
N ARG A 94 3.75 -16.79 16.26
CA ARG A 94 4.87 -16.51 17.16
C ARG A 94 4.36 -15.95 18.49
N ASP A 95 4.99 -16.37 19.59
CA ASP A 95 4.72 -15.84 20.91
C ASP A 95 5.58 -14.59 21.16
N TYR A 96 4.94 -13.42 21.14
CA TYR A 96 5.56 -12.12 21.40
C TYR A 96 5.14 -11.58 22.77
N THR A 97 4.68 -12.45 23.67
CA THR A 97 4.29 -12.07 25.03
C THR A 97 5.44 -11.34 25.72
N ASN A 98 5.18 -10.13 26.18
CA ASN A 98 6.12 -9.32 26.93
C ASN A 98 5.55 -9.07 28.33
N PRO A 99 6.15 -9.64 29.40
CA PRO A 99 5.68 -9.46 30.77
C PRO A 99 5.60 -7.99 31.20
N LEU A 100 6.48 -7.13 30.67
CA LEU A 100 6.46 -5.69 30.96
C LEU A 100 5.23 -5.04 30.35
N THR A 101 4.92 -5.36 29.09
CA THR A 101 3.71 -4.85 28.44
C THR A 101 2.45 -5.38 29.12
N GLU A 102 2.40 -6.66 29.49
CA GLU A 102 1.23 -7.23 30.18
C GLU A 102 0.94 -6.56 31.53
N SER A 103 1.99 -6.01 32.19
CA SER A 103 1.84 -5.23 33.42
C SER A 103 1.19 -3.85 33.20
N GLU A 104 1.27 -3.31 31.98
CA GLU A 104 0.73 -2.00 31.60
C GLU A 104 -0.60 -2.12 30.84
N ILE A 105 -0.67 -3.04 29.88
CA ILE A 105 -1.82 -3.29 28.99
C ILE A 105 -1.99 -4.80 28.82
N LYS A 106 -3.11 -5.32 29.30
CA LYS A 106 -3.41 -6.75 29.25
C LYS A 106 -3.78 -7.23 27.85
N GLY A 107 -3.30 -8.40 27.47
CA GLY A 107 -3.73 -9.12 26.27
C GLY A 107 -3.16 -8.58 24.96
N VAL A 108 -2.07 -7.80 25.00
CA VAL A 108 -1.40 -7.31 23.79
C VAL A 108 -0.67 -8.46 23.09
N LYS A 109 -1.12 -8.81 21.89
CA LYS A 109 -0.58 -9.91 21.08
C LYS A 109 0.59 -9.52 20.17
N PHE A 110 0.81 -8.22 19.98
CA PHE A 110 1.82 -7.67 19.05
C PHE A 110 1.67 -8.14 17.60
N ASP A 111 0.43 -8.33 17.15
CA ASP A 111 0.16 -8.89 15.81
C ASP A 111 0.68 -8.02 14.66
N LEU A 112 0.53 -6.69 14.73
CA LEU A 112 1.15 -5.78 13.76
C LEU A 112 2.69 -5.90 13.74
N LEU A 113 3.33 -6.04 14.91
CA LEU A 113 4.78 -6.20 14.99
C LEU A 113 5.24 -7.51 14.32
N LYS A 114 4.49 -8.60 14.50
CA LYS A 114 4.75 -9.86 13.77
C LYS A 114 4.65 -9.67 12.25
N CYS A 115 3.70 -8.85 11.77
CA CYS A 115 3.59 -8.54 10.34
C CYS A 115 4.75 -7.67 9.83
N LEU A 116 5.25 -6.73 10.64
CA LEU A 116 6.46 -5.95 10.30
C LEU A 116 7.70 -6.86 10.25
N ASP A 117 7.84 -7.78 11.20
CA ASP A 117 8.93 -8.76 11.18
C ASP A 117 8.83 -9.73 10.00
N LEU A 118 7.60 -10.09 9.59
CA LEU A 118 7.36 -10.84 8.35
C LEU A 118 7.85 -10.06 7.15
N TYR A 119 7.49 -8.77 7.05
CA TYR A 119 7.82 -7.92 5.92
C TYR A 119 9.34 -7.76 5.73
N HIS A 120 10.09 -7.72 6.84
CA HIS A 120 11.54 -7.64 6.82
C HIS A 120 12.27 -9.00 6.83
N SER A 121 11.53 -10.10 6.70
CA SER A 121 12.10 -11.45 6.85
C SER A 121 12.94 -11.91 5.65
N LYS A 122 13.94 -12.76 5.96
CA LYS A 122 14.69 -13.48 4.91
C LYS A 122 13.78 -14.47 4.18
N GLU A 123 12.80 -15.05 4.87
CA GLU A 123 11.81 -15.95 4.29
C GLU A 123 10.93 -15.26 3.25
N LEU A 124 10.41 -14.06 3.53
CA LEU A 124 9.65 -13.28 2.53
C LEU A 124 10.54 -12.92 1.35
N ASN A 125 11.79 -12.53 1.59
CA ASN A 125 12.73 -12.24 0.52
C ASN A 125 13.01 -13.47 -0.36
N ALA A 126 13.13 -14.66 0.24
CA ALA A 126 13.31 -15.91 -0.49
C ALA A 126 12.05 -16.29 -1.29
N LEU A 127 10.87 -16.15 -0.68
CA LEU A 127 9.59 -16.37 -1.36
C LEU A 127 9.44 -15.44 -2.56
N THR A 128 9.68 -14.15 -2.37
CA THR A 128 9.63 -13.13 -3.44
C THR A 128 10.48 -13.54 -4.65
N LYS A 129 11.71 -13.99 -4.42
CA LYS A 129 12.61 -14.46 -5.49
C LYS A 129 12.14 -15.75 -6.18
N LYS A 130 11.40 -16.60 -5.47
CA LYS A 130 10.86 -17.85 -5.98
C LYS A 130 9.61 -17.63 -6.84
N THR A 131 8.72 -16.72 -6.44
CA THR A 131 7.36 -16.61 -7.01
C THR A 131 7.14 -15.41 -7.91
N VAL A 132 7.87 -14.29 -7.76
CA VAL A 132 7.60 -13.08 -8.55
C VAL A 132 8.19 -13.21 -9.96
N VAL A 133 7.37 -12.90 -10.96
CA VAL A 133 7.76 -12.89 -12.38
C VAL A 133 8.25 -11.49 -12.75
N ASN A 134 9.43 -11.40 -13.39
CA ASN A 134 10.06 -10.13 -13.77
C ASN A 134 10.14 -9.10 -12.63
N PRO A 135 10.76 -9.42 -11.48
CA PRO A 135 10.61 -8.69 -10.22
C PRO A 135 10.95 -7.19 -10.26
N THR A 136 11.76 -6.75 -11.23
CA THR A 136 12.15 -5.35 -11.40
C THR A 136 11.23 -4.55 -12.31
N HIS A 137 10.30 -5.20 -13.01
CA HIS A 137 9.29 -4.54 -13.84
C HIS A 137 8.15 -4.01 -12.98
N THR A 138 7.36 -3.11 -13.57
CA THR A 138 6.17 -2.50 -12.97
C THR A 138 4.95 -2.81 -13.84
N TYR A 139 3.76 -2.78 -13.26
CA TYR A 139 2.51 -2.95 -14.02
C TYR A 139 2.43 -1.96 -15.18
N MET A 140 2.84 -0.71 -14.93
CA MET A 140 2.80 0.37 -15.91
C MET A 140 3.77 0.20 -17.08
N GLN A 141 4.81 -0.63 -16.95
CA GLN A 141 5.73 -0.92 -18.06
C GLN A 141 5.22 -2.04 -18.96
N ASP A 142 4.47 -2.99 -18.41
CA ASP A 142 4.05 -4.18 -19.15
C ASP A 142 2.63 -4.05 -19.73
N TYR A 143 1.77 -3.22 -19.13
CA TYR A 143 0.34 -3.14 -19.47
C TYR A 143 -0.16 -1.75 -19.88
N LYS A 144 0.72 -0.75 -20.00
CA LYS A 144 0.37 0.60 -20.48
C LYS A 144 1.36 1.09 -21.53
#